data_AF-A0A949P4G9-F1
#
_entry.id   AF-A0A949P4G9-F1
#
_cell.length_a   1.000
_cell.length_b   1.000
_cell.length_c   1.000
_cell.angle_alpha   90.00
_cell.angle_beta   90.00
_cell.angle_gamma   90.00
#
_symmetry.space_group_name_H-M   'P 1'
#
loop_
_entity.id
_entity.type
_entity.pdbx_description
1 polymer ?
#
loop_
_entity_poly.entity_id
_entity_poly.type
_entity_poly.pdbx_seq_one_letter_code
_entity_poly.pdbx_strand_id
1 'polypeptide(L)'
;FQAAMGFIVIVPTWGALCLIQAMDNGPWWVLFLMGIVWGADTGAYFAGRRFGKTKLAPNVSPGKSIEGVLGGMGTTAILAVMVWLTVAPSGVSLIKLLLFTLVVTVVSVLGDLFESMMKRHRGIKDSGKLLPGHGGILDRIDSLTTAGPFFLFGLYLLGLYA
;
A
#
# COMPACT_ATOMS: atom_id res chain seq x y z
N PHE A 1 -6.00 -19.40 15.62
CA PHE A 1 -5.31 -19.07 14.35
C PHE A 1 -5.75 -17.71 13.78
N GLN A 2 -7.06 -17.46 13.59
CA GLN A 2 -7.55 -16.24 12.92
C GLN A 2 -7.27 -14.92 13.68
N ALA A 3 -7.47 -14.92 15.01
CA ALA A 3 -7.14 -13.77 15.85
C ALA A 3 -5.62 -13.47 15.85
N ALA A 4 -4.78 -14.51 15.89
CA ALA A 4 -3.33 -14.36 15.85
C ALA A 4 -2.85 -13.71 14.54
N MET A 5 -3.45 -14.07 13.39
CA MET A 5 -3.16 -13.39 12.13
C MET A 5 -3.61 -11.92 12.14
N GLY A 6 -4.78 -11.62 12.72
CA GLY A 6 -5.23 -10.24 12.89
C GLY A 6 -4.25 -9.41 13.71
N PHE A 7 -3.73 -9.97 14.81
CA PHE A 7 -2.67 -9.34 15.62
C PHE A 7 -1.37 -9.13 14.83
N ILE A 8 -0.91 -10.14 14.09
CA ILE A 8 0.31 -10.07 13.26
C ILE A 8 0.20 -9.01 12.16
N VAL A 9 -1.01 -8.73 11.67
CA VAL A 9 -1.24 -7.73 10.64
C VAL A 9 -1.41 -6.34 11.28
N ILE A 10 -2.28 -6.19 12.27
CA ILE A 10 -2.66 -4.88 12.82
C ILE A 10 -1.56 -4.27 13.70
N VAL A 11 -0.91 -5.06 14.56
CA VAL A 11 0.06 -4.54 15.53
C VAL A 11 1.30 -3.95 14.85
N PRO A 12 1.93 -4.60 13.86
CA PRO A 12 3.05 -4.00 13.15
C PRO A 12 2.66 -2.75 12.37
N THR A 13 1.47 -2.73 11.75
CA THR A 13 0.99 -1.52 11.06
C THR A 13 0.79 -0.36 12.02
N TRP A 14 0.14 -0.61 13.15
CA TRP A 14 -0.06 0.41 14.19
C TRP A 14 1.28 0.93 14.71
N GLY A 15 2.19 0.02 15.08
CA GLY A 15 3.54 0.40 15.53
C GLY A 15 4.29 1.19 14.47
N ALA A 16 4.22 0.78 13.20
CA ALA A 16 4.84 1.49 12.09
C ALA A 16 4.29 2.92 11.95
N LEU A 17 2.97 3.10 11.98
CA LEU A 17 2.35 4.42 11.89
C LEU A 17 2.73 5.31 13.08
N CYS A 18 2.72 4.79 14.30
CA CYS A 18 3.15 5.55 15.47
C CYS A 18 4.62 5.99 15.38
N LEU A 19 5.50 5.10 14.93
CA LEU A 19 6.92 5.40 14.76
C LEU A 19 7.16 6.41 13.64
N ILE A 20 6.50 6.25 12.48
CA ILE A 20 6.60 7.21 11.37
C ILE A 20 6.08 8.59 11.81
N GLN A 21 4.95 8.64 12.53
CA GLN A 21 4.36 9.89 13.01
C GLN A 21 5.29 10.64 13.98
N ALA A 22 6.13 9.92 14.73
CA ALA A 22 7.05 10.50 15.70
C ALA A 22 8.36 11.03 15.08
N MET A 23 8.63 10.77 13.80
CA MET A 23 9.81 11.24 13.07
C MET A 23 9.72 12.71 12.68
N ASP A 24 10.84 13.30 12.26
CA ASP A 24 10.84 14.60 11.60
C ASP A 24 10.01 14.55 10.31
N ASN A 25 9.13 15.53 10.13
CA ASN A 25 8.11 15.54 9.07
C ASN A 25 7.18 14.29 9.08
N GLY A 26 7.04 13.60 10.22
CA GLY A 26 6.24 12.39 10.37
C GLY A 26 4.84 12.42 9.74
N PRO A 27 4.03 13.48 9.95
CA PRO A 27 2.72 13.59 9.29
C PRO A 27 2.79 13.53 7.76
N TRP A 28 3.83 14.13 7.15
CA TRP A 28 4.03 14.08 5.70
C TRP A 28 4.44 12.69 5.23
N TRP A 29 5.24 11.95 6.00
CA TRP A 29 5.58 10.57 5.68
C TRP A 29 4.38 9.64 5.78
N VAL A 30 3.51 9.83 6.78
CA VAL A 30 2.23 9.10 6.87
C VAL A 30 1.33 9.43 5.69
N LEU A 31 1.18 10.71 5.33
CA LEU A 31 0.42 11.13 4.15
C LEU A 31 1.01 10.57 2.86
N PHE A 32 2.33 10.49 2.74
CA PHE A 32 2.98 9.89 1.58
C PHE A 32 2.69 8.40 1.50
N LEU A 33 2.81 7.64 2.60
CA LEU A 33 2.42 6.23 2.66
C LEU A 33 0.96 6.02 2.25
N MET A 34 0.04 6.83 2.78
CA MET A 34 -1.38 6.77 2.41
C MET A 34 -1.59 7.11 0.94
N GLY A 35 -0.88 8.12 0.43
CA GLY A 35 -0.88 8.51 -0.97
C GLY A 35 -0.33 7.42 -1.89
N ILE A 36 0.66 6.63 -1.46
CA ILE A 36 1.15 5.47 -2.20
C ILE A 36 0.04 4.43 -2.33
N VAL A 37 -0.62 4.06 -1.21
CA VAL A 37 -1.71 3.07 -1.21
C VAL A 37 -2.87 3.55 -2.09
N TRP A 38 -3.38 4.75 -1.84
CA TRP A 38 -4.53 5.29 -2.58
C TRP A 38 -4.20 5.59 -4.04
N GLY A 39 -3.00 6.10 -4.32
CA GLY A 39 -2.51 6.36 -5.66
C GLY A 39 -2.33 5.07 -6.46
N ALA A 40 -1.82 4.01 -5.84
CA ALA A 40 -1.71 2.69 -6.45
C ALA A 40 -3.09 2.15 -6.84
N ASP A 41 -4.07 2.18 -5.93
CA ASP A 41 -5.43 1.71 -6.20
C ASP A 41 -6.12 2.52 -7.31
N THR A 42 -5.96 3.84 -7.26
CA THR A 42 -6.54 4.75 -8.26
C THR A 42 -5.93 4.52 -9.63
N GLY A 43 -4.59 4.49 -9.72
CA GLY A 43 -3.87 4.21 -10.96
C GLY A 43 -4.21 2.84 -11.52
N ALA A 44 -4.28 1.83 -10.65
CA ALA A 44 -4.64 0.48 -11.04
C ALA A 44 -6.08 0.34 -11.52
N TYR A 45 -7.03 1.05 -10.90
CA TYR A 45 -8.41 1.08 -11.34
C TYR A 45 -8.54 1.68 -12.75
N PHE A 46 -7.97 2.86 -12.99
CA PHE A 46 -8.10 3.53 -14.29
C PHE A 46 -7.35 2.79 -15.40
N ALA A 47 -6.10 2.39 -15.14
CA ALA A 47 -5.31 1.65 -16.13
C ALA A 47 -5.89 0.25 -16.37
N GLY A 48 -6.30 -0.46 -15.32
CA GLY A 48 -6.94 -1.77 -15.43
C GLY A 48 -8.27 -1.73 -16.17
N ARG A 49 -9.09 -0.70 -15.96
CA ARG A 49 -10.36 -0.53 -16.68
C ARG A 49 -10.16 -0.21 -18.17
N ARG A 50 -9.16 0.61 -18.50
CA ARG A 50 -8.90 1.07 -19.88
C ARG A 50 -8.08 0.07 -20.70
N PHE A 51 -7.10 -0.59 -20.08
CA PHE A 51 -6.08 -1.38 -20.75
C PHE A 51 -5.96 -2.82 -20.24
N GLY A 52 -6.71 -3.20 -19.21
CA GLY A 52 -6.58 -4.50 -18.55
C GLY A 52 -6.93 -5.66 -19.47
N LYS A 53 -5.91 -6.44 -19.86
CA LYS A 53 -6.04 -7.66 -20.67
C LYS A 53 -5.54 -8.87 -19.89
N THR A 54 -4.40 -8.74 -19.24
CA THR A 54 -3.75 -9.83 -18.50
C THR A 54 -4.15 -9.82 -17.04
N LYS A 55 -4.97 -10.78 -16.62
CA LYS A 55 -5.41 -10.90 -15.22
C LYS A 55 -4.25 -11.29 -14.31
N LEU A 56 -4.18 -10.65 -13.15
CA LEU A 56 -3.11 -10.87 -12.18
C LEU A 56 -3.36 -12.12 -11.32
N ALA A 57 -4.57 -12.26 -10.78
CA ALA A 57 -4.95 -13.39 -9.93
C ALA A 57 -6.43 -13.75 -10.12
N PRO A 58 -6.80 -14.45 -11.21
CA PRO A 58 -8.20 -14.67 -11.60
C PRO A 58 -9.06 -15.34 -10.52
N ASN A 59 -8.49 -16.31 -9.80
CA ASN A 59 -9.21 -17.10 -8.78
C ASN A 59 -9.39 -16.35 -7.45
N VAL A 60 -8.64 -15.27 -7.25
CA VAL A 60 -8.60 -14.52 -5.98
C VAL A 60 -9.32 -13.18 -6.15
N SER A 61 -8.87 -12.41 -7.14
CA SER A 61 -9.37 -11.08 -7.50
C SER A 61 -9.49 -10.96 -9.03
N PRO A 62 -10.65 -11.32 -9.61
CA PRO A 62 -10.88 -11.26 -11.06
C PRO A 62 -10.75 -9.86 -11.66
N GLY A 63 -10.85 -8.82 -10.83
CA GLY A 63 -10.76 -7.42 -11.23
C GLY A 63 -9.33 -6.93 -11.46
N LYS A 64 -8.32 -7.56 -10.85
CA LYS A 64 -6.92 -7.10 -10.93
C LYS A 64 -6.24 -7.56 -12.22
N SER A 65 -5.51 -6.66 -12.86
CA SER A 65 -4.72 -6.93 -14.07
C SER A 65 -3.29 -6.42 -13.93
N ILE A 66 -2.36 -6.99 -14.71
CA ILE A 66 -0.96 -6.56 -14.72
C ILE A 66 -0.86 -5.11 -15.19
N GLU A 67 -1.64 -4.72 -16.19
CA GLU A 67 -1.69 -3.34 -16.69
C GLU A 67 -2.21 -2.37 -15.63
N GLY A 68 -3.13 -2.81 -14.78
CA GLY A 68 -3.54 -2.07 -13.59
C GLY A 68 -2.36 -1.85 -12.64
N VAL A 69 -1.61 -2.90 -12.27
CA VAL A 69 -0.43 -2.74 -11.40
C VAL A 69 0.57 -1.75 -11.98
N LEU A 70 0.85 -1.84 -13.28
CA LEU A 70 1.73 -0.88 -13.96
C LEU A 70 1.20 0.55 -13.93
N GLY A 71 -0.12 0.74 -14.05
CA GLY A 71 -0.77 2.04 -13.86
C GLY A 71 -0.59 2.59 -12.45
N GLY A 72 -0.79 1.75 -11.43
CA GLY A 72 -0.54 2.11 -10.03
C GLY A 72 0.93 2.47 -9.76
N MET A 73 1.87 1.72 -10.34
CA MET A 73 3.30 2.05 -10.30
C MET A 73 3.60 3.41 -10.94
N GLY A 74 2.97 3.72 -12.07
CA GLY A 74 3.09 5.04 -12.72
C GLY A 74 2.57 6.17 -11.84
N THR A 75 1.38 6.02 -11.25
CA THR A 75 0.79 7.04 -10.36
C THR A 75 1.65 7.27 -9.12
N THR A 76 2.14 6.20 -8.50
CA THR A 76 2.99 6.30 -7.30
C THR A 76 4.40 6.83 -7.61
N ALA A 77 4.93 6.59 -8.81
CA ALA A 77 6.17 7.23 -9.27
C ALA A 77 6.01 8.75 -9.41
N ILE A 78 4.89 9.22 -9.98
CA ILE A 78 4.59 10.67 -10.05
C ILE A 78 4.49 11.26 -8.63
N LEU A 79 3.83 10.55 -7.71
CA LEU A 79 3.76 10.97 -6.31
C LEU A 79 5.15 11.06 -5.65
N ALA A 80 6.04 10.10 -5.89
CA ALA A 80 7.40 10.14 -5.37
C ALA A 80 8.19 11.36 -5.88
N VAL A 81 8.03 11.72 -7.16
CA VAL A 81 8.64 12.94 -7.71
C VAL A 81 8.09 14.19 -7.03
N MET A 82 6.77 14.27 -6.81
CA MET A 82 6.15 15.42 -6.13
C MET A 82 6.66 15.56 -4.69
N VAL A 83 6.75 14.45 -3.94
CA VAL A 83 7.30 14.43 -2.57
C VAL A 83 8.77 14.81 -2.56
N TRP A 84 9.56 14.33 -3.53
CA TRP A 84 10.97 14.69 -3.64
C TRP A 84 11.17 16.20 -3.83
N LEU A 85 10.30 16.85 -4.60
CA LEU A 85 10.39 18.30 -4.87
C LEU A 85 9.92 19.19 -3.71
N THR A 86 9.12 18.66 -2.77
CA THR A 86 8.37 19.49 -1.80
C THR A 86 8.65 19.16 -0.34
N VAL A 87 8.89 17.90 -0.01
CA VAL A 87 8.96 17.39 1.38
C VAL A 87 10.31 16.75 1.68
N ALA A 88 10.91 16.06 0.70
CA ALA A 88 12.12 15.30 0.95
C ALA A 88 13.29 16.19 1.41
N PRO A 89 14.06 15.77 2.44
CA PRO A 89 15.25 16.50 2.88
C PRO A 89 16.26 16.73 1.75
N SER A 90 17.03 17.83 1.87
CA SER A 90 18.12 18.13 0.95
C SER A 90 19.16 17.01 0.98
N GLY A 91 19.49 16.46 -0.20
CA GLY A 91 20.47 15.37 -0.36
C GLY A 91 19.87 13.98 -0.57
N VAL A 92 18.54 13.82 -0.46
CA VAL A 92 17.88 12.56 -0.83
C VAL A 92 17.95 12.37 -2.34
N SER A 93 18.47 11.22 -2.78
CA SER A 93 18.49 10.87 -4.19
C SER A 93 17.09 10.53 -4.69
N LEU A 94 16.64 11.23 -5.75
CA LEU A 94 15.37 10.96 -6.42
C LEU A 94 15.26 9.48 -6.85
N ILE A 95 16.33 8.91 -7.39
CA ILE A 95 16.36 7.52 -7.85
C ILE A 95 16.10 6.56 -6.68
N LYS A 96 16.72 6.82 -5.53
CA LYS A 96 16.50 5.99 -4.32
C LYS A 96 15.06 6.08 -3.84
N LEU A 97 14.49 7.28 -3.76
CA LEU A 97 13.10 7.48 -3.33
C LEU A 97 12.11 6.84 -4.30
N LEU A 98 12.36 6.95 -5.61
CA LEU A 98 11.54 6.31 -6.66
C LEU A 98 11.57 4.79 -6.53
N LEU A 99 12.75 4.18 -6.46
CA LEU A 99 12.87 2.72 -6.33
C LEU A 99 12.20 2.23 -5.04
N PHE A 100 12.42 2.92 -3.93
CA PHE A 100 11.75 2.63 -2.66
C PHE A 100 10.23 2.69 -2.79
N THR A 101 9.70 3.76 -3.39
CA THR A 101 8.26 3.93 -3.59
C THR A 101 7.66 2.80 -4.43
N LEU A 102 8.32 2.44 -5.53
CA LEU A 102 7.88 1.34 -6.39
C LEU A 102 7.88 -0.01 -5.66
N VAL A 103 8.88 -0.27 -4.82
CA VAL A 103 8.90 -1.47 -3.96
C VAL A 103 7.71 -1.47 -2.99
N VAL A 104 7.44 -0.35 -2.32
CA VAL A 104 6.30 -0.24 -1.39
C VAL A 104 4.97 -0.40 -2.12
N THR A 105 4.83 0.13 -3.33
CA THR A 105 3.66 -0.08 -4.19
C THR A 105 3.45 -1.56 -4.52
N VAL A 106 4.51 -2.31 -4.84
CA VAL A 106 4.39 -3.76 -5.08
C VAL A 106 3.97 -4.48 -3.79
N VAL A 107 4.57 -4.11 -2.65
CA VAL A 107 4.23 -4.68 -1.34
C VAL A 107 2.76 -4.42 -0.97
N SER A 108 2.23 -3.22 -1.24
CA SER A 108 0.83 -2.90 -0.98
C SER A 108 -0.12 -3.78 -1.81
N VAL A 109 0.16 -3.92 -3.11
CA VAL A 109 -0.62 -4.78 -4.02
C VAL A 109 -0.61 -6.24 -3.58
N LEU A 110 0.56 -6.73 -3.14
CA LEU A 110 0.69 -8.09 -2.61
C LEU A 110 -0.07 -8.27 -1.29
N GLY A 111 -0.09 -7.26 -0.43
CA GLY A 111 -0.85 -7.25 0.83
C GLY A 111 -2.35 -7.42 0.61
N ASP A 112 -2.96 -6.62 -0.26
CA ASP A 112 -4.38 -6.75 -0.62
C ASP A 112 -4.66 -8.10 -1.29
N LEU A 113 -3.77 -8.60 -2.15
CA LEU A 113 -3.93 -9.97 -2.70
C LEU A 113 -3.88 -11.04 -1.62
N PHE A 114 -2.99 -10.93 -0.64
CA PHE A 114 -2.90 -11.86 0.47
C PHE A 114 -4.18 -11.87 1.31
N GLU A 115 -4.70 -10.69 1.64
CA GLU A 115 -5.97 -10.55 2.36
C GLU A 115 -7.13 -11.13 1.55
N SER A 116 -7.18 -10.83 0.24
CA SER A 116 -8.17 -11.40 -0.68
C SER A 116 -8.09 -12.93 -0.74
N MET A 117 -6.90 -13.53 -0.75
CA MET A 117 -6.72 -14.99 -0.70
C MET A 117 -7.26 -15.58 0.61
N MET A 118 -6.97 -14.93 1.73
CA MET A 118 -7.44 -15.36 3.06
C MET A 118 -8.96 -15.35 3.15
N LYS A 119 -9.62 -14.34 2.57
CA LYS A 119 -11.10 -14.28 2.48
C LYS A 119 -11.65 -15.45 1.67
N ARG A 120 -11.07 -15.74 0.50
CA ARG A 120 -11.49 -16.86 -0.37
C ARG A 120 -11.32 -18.22 0.29
N HIS A 121 -10.21 -18.43 1.00
CA HIS A 121 -9.96 -19.67 1.73
C HIS A 121 -11.03 -19.93 2.82
N ARG A 122 -11.65 -18.87 3.36
CA ARG A 122 -12.75 -18.98 4.34
C ARG A 122 -14.14 -18.96 3.71
N GLY A 123 -14.25 -18.92 2.38
CA GLY A 123 -15.53 -18.83 1.68
C GLY A 123 -16.26 -17.49 1.87
N ILE A 124 -15.56 -16.46 2.36
CA ILE A 124 -16.12 -15.10 2.54
C ILE A 124 -15.59 -14.15 1.46
N LYS A 125 -16.32 -13.06 1.23
CA LYS A 125 -15.91 -12.00 0.28
C LYS A 125 -15.43 -10.74 0.98
N ASP A 126 -16.12 -10.34 2.04
CA ASP A 126 -15.83 -9.13 2.82
C ASP A 126 -15.42 -9.53 4.23
N SER A 127 -14.50 -8.78 4.83
CA SER A 127 -13.99 -9.04 6.18
C SER A 127 -15.02 -8.78 7.29
N GLY A 128 -16.08 -8.02 6.98
CA GLY A 128 -17.18 -7.69 7.89
C GLY A 128 -18.27 -6.87 7.23
N LYS A 129 -19.22 -6.37 8.03
CA LYS A 129 -20.36 -5.54 7.58
C LYS A 129 -20.44 -4.18 8.28
N LEU A 130 -19.34 -3.76 8.89
CA LEU A 130 -19.33 -2.61 9.79
C LEU A 130 -19.53 -1.28 9.06
N LEU A 131 -19.11 -1.19 7.79
CA LEU A 131 -19.33 -0.02 6.95
C LEU A 131 -20.46 -0.31 5.94
N PRO A 132 -21.63 0.36 6.05
CA PRO A 132 -22.76 0.15 5.15
C PRO A 132 -22.34 0.32 3.69
N GLY A 133 -22.54 -0.73 2.88
CA GLY A 133 -22.17 -0.75 1.46
C GLY A 133 -20.67 -0.81 1.14
N HIS A 134 -19.79 -0.85 2.16
CA HIS A 134 -18.34 -0.73 1.98
C HIS A 134 -17.54 -1.91 2.55
N GLY A 135 -18.19 -2.90 3.17
CA GLY A 135 -17.54 -4.08 3.74
C GLY A 135 -17.06 -3.86 5.19
N GLY A 136 -15.96 -4.51 5.56
CA GLY A 136 -15.31 -4.32 6.85
C GLY A 136 -14.22 -3.24 6.81
N ILE A 137 -13.78 -2.80 8.00
CA ILE A 137 -12.66 -1.85 8.13
C ILE A 137 -11.37 -2.46 7.56
N LEU A 138 -11.17 -3.78 7.73
CA LEU A 138 -9.96 -4.45 7.26
C LEU A 138 -9.85 -4.42 5.73
N ASP A 139 -10.97 -4.48 5.02
CA ASP A 139 -11.03 -4.33 3.54
C ASP A 139 -10.60 -2.92 3.08
N ARG A 140 -10.41 -1.96 4.00
CA ARG A 140 -10.00 -0.58 3.70
C ARG A 140 -8.55 -0.28 4.04
N ILE A 141 -7.93 -1.12 4.85
CA ILE A 141 -6.56 -0.94 5.32
C ILE A 141 -5.67 -2.14 4.99
N ASP A 142 -6.15 -3.12 4.23
CA ASP A 142 -5.42 -4.33 3.83
C ASP A 142 -4.08 -4.02 3.15
N SER A 143 -4.08 -3.19 2.12
CA SER A 143 -2.87 -2.69 1.46
C SER A 143 -1.96 -1.92 2.43
N LEU A 144 -2.55 -1.08 3.28
CA LEU A 144 -1.80 -0.31 4.28
C LEU A 144 -1.12 -1.21 5.32
N THR A 145 -1.75 -2.33 5.66
CA THR A 145 -1.23 -3.19 6.72
C THR A 145 0.10 -3.83 6.38
N THR A 146 0.29 -4.13 5.09
CA THR A 146 1.55 -4.65 4.59
C THR A 146 2.49 -3.50 4.19
N ALA A 147 1.98 -2.42 3.60
CA ALA A 147 2.80 -1.30 3.16
C ALA A 147 3.49 -0.56 4.33
N GLY A 148 2.79 -0.33 5.45
CA GLY A 148 3.28 0.49 6.56
C GLY A 148 4.60 0.01 7.18
N PRO A 149 4.69 -1.26 7.64
CA PRO A 149 5.94 -1.79 8.19
C PRO A 149 7.12 -1.76 7.20
N PHE A 150 6.88 -2.09 5.93
CA PHE A 150 7.91 -2.05 4.89
C PHE A 150 8.33 -0.62 4.54
N PHE A 151 7.39 0.33 4.59
CA PHE A 151 7.67 1.74 4.39
C PHE A 151 8.55 2.29 5.52
N LEU A 152 8.21 2.03 6.78
CA LEU A 152 9.07 2.38 7.93
C LEU A 152 10.47 1.79 7.77
N PHE A 153 10.57 0.50 7.44
CA PHE A 153 11.86 -0.16 7.24
C PHE A 153 12.68 0.50 6.11
N GLY A 154 12.03 0.87 5.00
CA GLY A 154 12.72 1.56 3.91
C GLY A 154 13.13 3.00 4.25
N LEU A 155 12.34 3.73 5.04
CA LEU A 155 12.78 5.04 5.56
C LEU A 155 14.07 4.91 6.39
N TYR A 156 14.16 3.86 7.23
CA TYR A 156 15.38 3.55 7.97
C TYR A 156 16.56 3.25 7.04
N LEU A 157 16.39 2.40 6.03
CA LEU A 157 17.45 2.07 5.06
C LEU A 157 17.92 3.27 4.24
N LEU A 158 17.04 4.23 3.97
CA LEU A 158 17.36 5.45 3.24
C LEU A 158 18.04 6.53 4.11
N GLY A 159 18.17 6.30 5.42
CA GLY A 159 18.68 7.31 6.36
C GLY A 159 17.70 8.48 6.54
N LEU A 160 16.43 8.26 6.22
CA LEU A 160 15.33 9.22 6.42
C LEU A 160 14.68 9.06 7.80
N TYR A 161 15.14 8.08 8.57
CA TYR A 161 14.81 7.90 9.97
C TYR A 161 15.66 8.84 10.81
N ALA A 162 15.19 10.08 10.98
CA ALA A 162 15.70 11.06 11.92
C ALA A 162 14.52 11.63 12.72
#